data_AF-A0A7Y8I6Z2-F1
#
_entry.id   AF-A0A7Y8I6Z2-F1
#
_cell.length_a   1.000
_cell.length_b   1.000
_cell.length_c   1.000
_cell.angle_alpha   90.00
_cell.angle_beta   90.00
_cell.angle_gamma   90.00
#
_symmetry.space_group_name_H-M   'P 1'
#
loop_
_entity.id
_entity.type
_entity.pdbx_description
1 polymer ?
#
loop_
_entity_poly.entity_id
_entity_poly.type
_entity_poly.pdbx_seq_one_letter_code
_entity_poly.pdbx_strand_id
1 'polypeptide(L)'
;MTSLAALFDWLAAGKAAQRARVGGSQAGSRLRALPKEEIHLYVKVVDNSRVVRIVDKRDWVQTIGATCTALTVTVLAIALLLPGGYNLLMSRRVEMLKAQREARINTLRELRSEEAALLNPAQLQIWGGDKFVTPTAASVIFAPPPGGAVASLKAQR
;
A
#
# COMPACT_ATOMS: atom_id res chain seq x y z
N MET A 1 4.84 11.54 2.01
CA MET A 1 3.75 10.54 2.03
C MET A 1 2.96 10.74 3.31
N THR A 2 1.86 11.48 3.26
CA THR A 2 0.99 11.69 4.42
C THR A 2 0.22 10.41 4.68
N SER A 3 0.68 9.67 5.68
CA SER A 3 0.09 8.41 6.13
C SER A 3 -1.36 8.61 6.52
N LEU A 4 -2.19 7.60 6.21
CA LEU A 4 -3.60 7.51 6.59
C LEU A 4 -3.78 7.66 8.12
N ALA A 5 -2.76 7.28 8.91
CA ALA A 5 -2.70 7.51 10.34
C ALA A 5 -2.74 8.99 10.73
N ALA A 6 -2.03 9.87 10.00
CA ALA A 6 -2.02 11.31 10.29
C ALA A 6 -3.39 11.96 10.04
N LEU A 7 -4.15 11.42 9.09
CA LEU A 7 -5.50 11.89 8.77
C LEU A 7 -6.49 11.49 9.86
N PHE A 8 -6.38 10.25 10.38
CA PHE A 8 -7.17 9.80 11.52
C PHE A 8 -6.87 10.58 12.81
N ASP A 9 -5.60 10.90 13.06
CA ASP A 9 -5.18 11.64 14.24
C ASP A 9 -5.71 13.07 14.23
N TRP A 10 -5.70 13.72 13.06
CA TRP A 10 -6.32 15.04 12.86
C TRP A 10 -7.84 15.01 13.08
N LEU A 11 -8.52 13.97 12.58
CA LEU A 11 -9.96 13.81 12.74
C LEU A 11 -10.35 13.55 14.20
N ALA A 12 -9.52 12.80 14.94
CA ALA A 12 -9.68 12.54 16.37
C ALA A 12 -9.43 13.80 17.22
N ALA A 13 -8.42 14.61 16.85
CA ALA A 13 -8.10 15.87 17.52
C ALA A 13 -9.26 16.87 17.49
N GLY A 14 -9.98 16.97 16.36
CA GLY A 14 -11.17 17.82 16.24
C GLY A 14 -12.29 17.43 17.22
N LYS A 15 -12.50 16.13 17.43
CA LYS A 15 -13.51 15.60 18.37
C LYS A 15 -13.12 15.84 19.84
N ALA A 16 -11.82 15.77 20.15
CA ALA A 16 -11.30 16.06 21.49
C ALA A 16 -11.44 17.56 21.85
N ALA A 17 -11.11 18.45 20.91
CA ALA A 17 -11.27 19.90 21.08
C ALA A 17 -12.75 20.31 21.32
N GLN A 18 -13.69 19.64 20.64
CA GLN A 18 -15.11 19.91 20.80
C GLN A 18 -15.67 19.43 22.14
N ARG A 19 -15.16 18.31 22.70
CA ARG A 19 -15.52 17.85 24.05
C ARG A 19 -14.97 18.76 25.14
N ALA A 20 -13.75 19.27 24.99
CA ALA A 20 -13.16 20.20 25.94
C ALA A 20 -13.97 21.51 26.08
N ARG A 21 -14.60 21.98 24.99
CA ARG A 21 -15.45 23.19 25.01
C ARG A 21 -16.79 23.00 25.72
N VAL A 22 -17.30 21.78 25.83
CA VAL A 22 -18.59 21.48 26.46
C VAL A 22 -18.44 21.16 27.95
N GLY A 23 -17.20 20.94 28.45
CA GLY A 23 -16.93 20.44 29.79
C GLY A 23 -16.36 21.42 30.83
N GLY A 24 -16.13 22.71 30.51
CA GLY A 24 -15.73 23.72 31.50
C GLY A 24 -16.97 24.49 31.99
N SER A 25 -17.32 24.62 33.27
CA SER A 25 -16.53 24.58 34.49
C SER A 25 -17.47 24.39 35.69
N GLN A 26 -17.32 23.30 36.44
CA GLN A 26 -17.75 23.19 37.85
C GLN A 26 -16.67 22.53 38.70
N ALA A 27 -15.41 22.93 38.49
CA ALA A 27 -14.33 22.58 39.39
C ALA A 27 -14.09 23.78 40.33
N GLY A 28 -14.43 23.58 41.60
CA GLY A 28 -14.28 24.55 42.68
C GLY A 28 -12.86 25.09 42.78
N SER A 29 -12.63 26.24 42.19
CA SER A 29 -11.44 27.06 42.39
C SER A 29 -11.79 28.07 43.48
N ARG A 30 -11.24 27.90 44.68
CA ARG A 30 -11.26 28.95 45.71
C ARG A 30 -10.37 30.08 45.22
N LEU A 31 -10.97 31.08 44.59
CA LEU A 31 -10.30 32.28 44.11
C LEU A 31 -9.82 33.12 45.29
N ARG A 32 -8.68 33.79 45.12
CA ARG A 32 -8.16 34.82 46.03
C ARG A 32 -9.12 36.02 46.02
N ALA A 33 -9.39 36.60 47.19
CA ALA A 33 -10.20 37.81 47.31
C ALA A 33 -9.67 38.91 46.37
N LEU A 34 -10.50 39.32 45.41
CA LEU A 34 -10.20 40.40 44.46
C LEU A 34 -10.60 41.73 45.09
N PRO A 35 -9.80 42.81 44.92
CA PRO A 35 -10.19 44.12 45.43
C PRO A 35 -11.50 44.57 44.76
N LYS A 36 -12.48 45.00 45.58
CA LYS A 36 -13.90 45.36 45.28
C LYS A 36 -14.93 44.21 45.37
N GLU A 37 -14.96 43.48 46.49
CA GLU A 37 -16.00 42.48 46.79
C GLU A 37 -17.42 43.06 46.99
N GLU A 38 -17.60 44.39 46.98
CA GLU A 38 -18.92 45.04 47.05
C GLU A 38 -19.67 45.09 45.72
N ILE A 39 -19.06 44.65 44.60
CA ILE A 39 -19.75 44.58 43.32
C ILE A 39 -20.62 43.31 43.29
N HIS A 40 -21.86 43.44 43.72
CA HIS A 40 -22.87 42.40 43.57
C HIS A 40 -23.21 42.22 42.09
N LEU A 41 -22.55 41.26 41.45
CA LEU A 41 -22.91 40.82 40.11
C LEU A 41 -24.27 40.12 40.19
N TYR A 42 -25.33 40.81 39.77
CA TYR A 42 -26.64 40.20 39.60
C TYR A 42 -26.59 39.22 38.43
N VAL A 43 -26.36 37.95 38.74
CA VAL A 43 -26.48 36.87 37.77
C VAL A 43 -27.96 36.54 37.65
N LYS A 44 -28.63 37.04 36.60
CA LYS A 44 -30.00 36.66 36.28
C LYS A 44 -30.03 35.17 36.02
N VAL A 45 -30.76 34.42 36.86
CA VAL A 45 -30.99 32.99 36.64
C VAL A 45 -31.96 32.88 35.47
N VAL A 46 -31.43 32.65 34.27
CA VAL A 46 -32.24 32.41 33.08
C VAL A 46 -32.62 30.92 33.09
N ASP A 47 -33.87 30.63 33.43
CA ASP A 47 -34.42 29.28 33.29
C ASP A 47 -34.66 28.97 31.81
N ASN A 48 -33.74 28.19 31.24
CA ASN A 48 -33.80 27.72 29.86
C ASN A 48 -34.48 26.34 29.73
N SER A 49 -35.15 25.84 30.78
CA SER A 49 -35.79 24.50 30.79
C SER A 49 -36.84 24.32 29.68
N ARG A 50 -37.40 25.42 29.18
CA ARG A 50 -38.41 25.43 28.10
C ARG A 50 -37.85 25.84 26.74
N VAL A 51 -36.54 26.09 26.63
CA VAL A 51 -35.91 26.48 25.37
C VAL A 51 -35.61 25.22 24.56
N VAL A 52 -36.45 24.97 23.56
CA VAL A 52 -36.19 23.94 22.56
C VAL A 52 -35.31 24.55 21.47
N ARG A 53 -34.15 23.93 21.23
CA ARG A 53 -33.29 24.33 20.11
C ARG A 53 -34.03 24.03 18.81
N ILE A 54 -34.42 25.07 18.08
CA ILE A 54 -34.91 24.94 16.71
C ILE A 54 -33.67 24.72 15.85
N VAL A 55 -33.26 23.46 15.72
CA VAL A 55 -32.32 23.08 14.66
C VAL A 55 -33.13 23.08 13.38
N ASP A 56 -32.89 24.06 12.52
CA ASP A 56 -33.53 24.09 11.22
C ASP A 56 -33.04 22.88 10.42
N LYS A 57 -33.92 21.89 10.25
CA LYS A 57 -33.57 20.61 9.60
C LYS A 57 -33.06 20.84 8.18
N ARG A 58 -33.51 21.93 7.55
CA ARG A 58 -33.13 22.32 6.20
C ARG A 58 -31.65 22.71 6.12
N ASP A 59 -31.17 23.52 7.06
CA ASP A 59 -29.77 23.96 7.10
C ASP A 59 -28.82 22.78 7.36
N TRP A 60 -29.25 21.83 8.20
CA TRP A 60 -28.48 20.62 8.49
C TRP A 60 -28.37 19.71 7.26
N VAL A 61 -29.46 19.50 6.52
CA VAL A 61 -29.44 18.70 5.29
C VAL A 61 -28.61 19.40 4.20
N GLN A 62 -28.66 20.72 4.10
CA GLN A 62 -27.87 21.49 3.14
C GLN A 62 -26.37 21.40 3.43
N THR A 63 -25.97 21.56 4.70
CA THR A 63 -24.56 21.47 5.11
C THR A 63 -23.98 20.07 4.93
N ILE A 64 -24.75 19.03 5.25
CA ILE A 64 -24.33 17.64 4.99
C ILE A 64 -24.27 17.37 3.48
N GLY A 65 -25.27 17.83 2.73
CA GLY A 65 -25.28 17.70 1.28
C GLY A 65 -24.05 18.32 0.63
N ALA A 66 -23.71 19.56 1.00
CA ALA A 66 -22.52 20.26 0.51
C ALA A 66 -21.22 19.55 0.90
N THR A 67 -21.15 18.98 2.10
CA THR A 67 -19.96 18.23 2.55
C THR A 67 -19.81 16.93 1.75
N CYS A 68 -20.90 16.20 1.54
CA CYS A 68 -20.90 14.98 0.74
C CYS A 68 -20.51 15.25 -0.71
N THR A 69 -21.04 16.31 -1.34
CA THR A 69 -20.68 16.65 -2.73
C THR A 69 -19.21 17.05 -2.86
N ALA A 70 -18.67 17.82 -1.91
CA ALA A 70 -17.25 18.14 -1.90
C ALA A 70 -16.38 16.87 -1.79
N LEU A 71 -16.77 15.93 -0.94
CA LEU A 71 -16.09 14.64 -0.81
C LEU A 71 -16.15 13.81 -2.10
N THR A 72 -17.32 13.68 -2.72
CA THR A 72 -17.46 12.90 -3.96
C THR A 72 -16.67 13.50 -5.11
N VAL A 73 -16.70 14.83 -5.27
CA VAL A 73 -15.90 15.52 -6.30
C VAL A 73 -14.41 15.30 -6.08
N THR A 74 -13.95 15.36 -4.83
CA THR A 74 -12.54 15.14 -4.48
C THR A 74 -12.11 13.70 -4.81
N VAL A 75 -12.90 12.71 -4.43
CA VAL A 75 -12.62 11.30 -4.75
C VAL A 75 -12.62 11.06 -6.25
N LEU A 76 -13.58 11.64 -6.99
CA LEU A 76 -13.65 11.54 -8.44
C LEU A 76 -12.43 12.16 -9.12
N ALA A 77 -11.99 13.33 -8.66
CA ALA A 77 -10.80 13.99 -9.17
C ALA A 77 -9.54 13.13 -8.95
N ILE A 78 -9.39 12.53 -7.77
CA ILE A 78 -8.30 11.60 -7.46
C ILE A 78 -8.36 10.38 -8.38
N ALA A 79 -9.55 9.80 -8.56
CA ALA A 79 -9.75 8.64 -9.43
C ALA A 79 -9.42 8.93 -10.90
N LEU A 80 -9.68 10.14 -11.40
CA LEU A 80 -9.32 10.55 -12.76
C LEU A 80 -7.80 10.76 -12.93
N LEU A 81 -7.12 11.25 -11.90
CA LEU A 81 -5.69 11.59 -11.95
C LEU A 81 -4.78 10.38 -11.70
N LEU A 82 -5.23 9.39 -10.93
CA LEU A 82 -4.47 8.19 -10.56
C LEU A 82 -3.90 7.40 -11.75
N PRO A 83 -4.69 7.09 -12.80
CA PRO A 83 -4.21 6.32 -13.94
C PRO A 83 -3.04 7.00 -14.67
N GLY A 84 -3.09 8.33 -14.78
CA GLY A 84 -2.02 9.12 -15.41
C GLY A 84 -0.70 9.04 -14.64
N GLY A 85 -0.76 9.19 -13.31
CA GLY A 85 0.42 9.05 -12.45
C GLY A 85 1.01 7.63 -12.45
N TYR A 86 0.14 6.61 -12.48
CA TYR A 86 0.56 5.21 -12.51
C TYR A 86 1.25 4.82 -13.82
N ASN A 87 0.76 5.33 -14.96
CA ASN A 87 1.39 5.12 -16.26
C ASN A 87 2.82 5.68 -16.32
N LEU A 88 3.06 6.83 -15.69
CA LEU A 88 4.39 7.44 -15.61
C LEU A 88 5.37 6.64 -14.72
N LEU A 89 4.87 5.99 -13.67
CA LEU A 89 5.69 5.10 -12.84
C LEU A 89 5.99 3.77 -13.55
N MET A 90 5.02 3.26 -14.31
CA MET A 90 5.18 2.01 -15.04
C MET A 90 6.15 2.12 -16.22
N SER A 91 6.26 3.26 -16.89
CA SER A 91 7.24 3.45 -17.97
C SER A 91 8.67 3.22 -17.47
N ARG A 92 9.03 3.82 -16.32
CA ARG A 92 10.34 3.59 -15.68
C ARG A 92 10.54 2.14 -15.28
N ARG A 93 9.49 1.49 -14.78
CA ARG A 93 9.57 0.06 -14.40
C ARG A 93 9.83 -0.82 -15.61
N VAL A 94 9.20 -0.52 -16.74
CA VAL A 94 9.41 -1.23 -18.00
C VAL A 94 10.85 -1.02 -18.53
N GLU A 95 11.38 0.20 -18.48
CA GLU A 95 12.77 0.47 -18.85
C GLU A 95 13.77 -0.30 -17.98
N MET A 96 13.56 -0.29 -16.66
CA MET A 96 14.37 -1.07 -15.73
C MET A 96 14.33 -2.58 -16.04
N LEU A 97 13.13 -3.11 -16.34
CA LEU A 97 12.97 -4.53 -16.70
C LEU A 97 13.64 -4.87 -18.04
N LYS A 98 13.61 -3.95 -19.02
CA LYS A 98 14.33 -4.12 -20.29
C LYS A 98 15.84 -4.17 -20.06
N ALA A 99 16.39 -3.25 -19.27
CA ALA A 99 17.81 -3.25 -18.93
C ALA A 99 18.23 -4.55 -18.21
N GLN A 100 17.42 -5.04 -17.26
CA GLN A 100 17.67 -6.32 -16.60
C GLN A 100 17.61 -7.52 -17.54
N ARG A 101 16.70 -7.49 -18.53
CA ARG A 101 16.59 -8.54 -19.55
C ARG A 101 17.84 -8.57 -20.42
N GLU A 102 18.33 -7.41 -20.87
CA GLU A 102 19.54 -7.31 -21.69
C GLU A 102 20.78 -7.80 -20.94
N ALA A 103 20.93 -7.39 -19.67
CA ALA A 103 22.00 -7.89 -18.83
C ALA A 103 21.99 -9.43 -18.72
N ARG A 104 20.82 -10.04 -18.50
CA ARG A 104 20.68 -11.51 -18.43
C ARG A 104 20.96 -12.23 -19.75
N ILE A 105 20.63 -11.61 -20.88
CA ILE A 105 20.96 -12.18 -22.19
C ILE A 105 22.47 -12.15 -22.41
N ASN A 106 23.15 -11.09 -22.00
CA ASN A 106 24.60 -11.01 -22.11
C ASN A 106 25.29 -12.05 -21.23
N THR A 107 24.86 -12.22 -19.98
CA THR A 107 25.41 -13.27 -19.11
C THR A 107 25.18 -14.67 -19.68
N LEU A 108 24.03 -14.92 -20.32
CA LEU A 108 23.77 -16.22 -20.98
C LEU A 108 24.65 -16.44 -22.21
N ARG A 109 24.97 -15.38 -22.96
CA ARG A 109 25.87 -15.48 -24.11
C ARG A 109 27.30 -15.79 -23.67
N GLU A 110 27.75 -15.13 -22.61
CA GLU A 110 29.05 -15.36 -22.00
C GLU A 110 29.16 -16.80 -21.47
N LEU A 111 28.21 -17.26 -20.66
CA LEU A 111 28.17 -18.64 -20.16
C LEU A 111 28.14 -19.69 -21.28
N ARG A 112 27.41 -19.44 -22.37
CA ARG A 112 27.41 -20.35 -23.53
C ARG A 112 28.74 -20.38 -24.27
N SER A 113 29.44 -19.25 -24.32
CA SER A 113 30.77 -19.19 -24.93
C SER A 113 31.79 -19.95 -24.10
N GLU A 114 31.71 -19.84 -22.78
CA GLU A 114 32.53 -20.62 -21.84
C GLU A 114 32.19 -22.11 -21.95
N GLU A 115 30.90 -22.46 -21.89
CA GLU A 115 30.44 -23.84 -22.03
C GLU A 115 30.92 -24.47 -23.34
N ALA A 116 30.82 -23.76 -24.47
CA ALA A 116 31.33 -24.24 -25.76
C ALA A 116 32.86 -24.40 -25.77
N ALA A 117 33.60 -23.54 -25.07
CA ALA A 117 35.05 -23.67 -24.93
C ALA A 117 35.44 -24.90 -24.11
N LEU A 118 34.69 -25.20 -23.04
CA LEU A 118 34.90 -26.38 -22.19
C LEU A 118 34.44 -27.68 -22.87
N LEU A 119 33.34 -27.65 -23.61
CA LEU A 119 32.81 -28.79 -24.39
C LEU A 119 33.57 -29.03 -25.71
N ASN A 120 34.64 -28.28 -25.99
CA ASN A 120 35.45 -28.51 -27.15
C ASN A 120 35.97 -29.97 -27.13
N PRO A 121 35.80 -30.75 -28.23
CA PRO A 121 36.24 -32.15 -28.29
C PRO A 121 37.71 -32.35 -27.89
N ALA A 122 38.58 -31.37 -28.15
CA ALA A 122 39.97 -31.42 -27.73
C ALA A 122 40.12 -31.38 -26.19
N GLN A 123 39.33 -30.57 -25.48
CA GLN A 123 39.34 -30.52 -24.02
C GLN A 123 38.64 -31.74 -23.41
N LEU A 124 37.58 -32.24 -24.04
CA LEU A 124 36.88 -33.46 -23.61
C LEU A 124 37.79 -34.70 -23.66
N GLN A 125 38.71 -34.81 -24.61
CA GLN A 125 39.70 -35.89 -24.63
C GLN A 125 40.73 -35.77 -23.49
N ILE A 126 41.16 -34.55 -23.17
CA ILE A 126 42.12 -34.29 -22.08
C ILE A 126 41.48 -34.56 -20.71
N TRP A 127 40.24 -34.11 -20.50
CA TRP A 127 39.52 -34.28 -19.22
C TRP A 127 38.88 -35.66 -19.08
N GLY A 128 38.53 -36.27 -20.22
CA GLY A 128 37.77 -37.50 -20.25
C GLY A 128 38.57 -38.76 -19.92
N GLY A 129 39.89 -38.75 -20.15
CA GLY A 129 40.76 -39.91 -19.91
C GLY A 129 40.13 -41.22 -20.39
N ASP A 130 40.20 -42.28 -19.57
CA ASP A 130 39.58 -43.59 -19.83
C ASP A 130 38.07 -43.67 -19.50
N LYS A 131 37.44 -42.58 -19.03
CA LYS A 131 36.04 -42.61 -18.57
C LYS A 131 35.02 -42.28 -19.66
N PHE A 132 35.44 -41.63 -20.74
CA PHE A 132 34.59 -41.34 -21.91
C PHE A 132 34.95 -42.26 -23.07
N VAL A 133 34.66 -43.56 -22.91
CA VAL A 133 34.74 -44.54 -24.01
C VAL A 133 33.45 -44.48 -24.80
N THR A 134 33.53 -44.40 -26.13
CA THR A 134 32.35 -44.49 -27.01
C THR A 134 31.60 -45.79 -26.68
N PRO A 135 30.36 -45.73 -26.17
CA PRO A 135 29.66 -46.95 -25.77
C PRO A 135 29.47 -47.84 -27.00
N THR A 136 29.93 -49.09 -26.93
CA THR A 136 29.64 -50.11 -27.94
C THR A 136 28.12 -50.21 -28.10
N ALA A 137 27.63 -50.32 -29.34
CA ALA A 137 26.20 -50.24 -29.69
C ALA A 137 25.29 -51.17 -28.85
N ALA A 138 25.82 -52.26 -28.29
CA ALA A 138 25.10 -53.17 -27.40
C ALA A 138 24.82 -52.64 -25.98
N SER A 139 25.46 -51.54 -25.56
CA SER A 139 25.36 -50.98 -24.20
C SER A 139 24.41 -49.78 -24.10
N VAL A 140 23.87 -49.30 -25.22
CA VAL A 140 22.94 -48.17 -25.25
C VAL A 140 21.51 -48.72 -25.24
N ILE A 141 20.86 -48.64 -24.08
CA ILE A 141 19.43 -48.93 -23.96
C ILE A 141 18.67 -47.65 -24.29
N PHE A 142 18.01 -47.61 -25.44
CA PHE A 142 17.09 -46.53 -25.77
C PHE A 142 15.82 -46.68 -24.93
N ALA A 143 15.50 -45.66 -24.12
CA ALA A 143 14.21 -45.60 -23.46
C ALA A 143 13.11 -45.59 -24.54
N PRO A 144 12.08 -46.45 -24.42
CA PRO A 144 10.99 -46.46 -25.39
C PRO A 144 10.30 -45.09 -25.41
N PRO A 145 9.83 -44.62 -26.59
CA PRO A 145 9.16 -43.33 -26.69
C PRO A 145 7.97 -43.30 -25.72
N PRO A 146 7.74 -42.18 -25.02
CA PRO A 146 6.72 -42.11 -23.98
C PRO A 146 5.31 -42.23 -24.60
N GLY A 147 4.82 -43.46 -24.69
CA GLY A 147 3.47 -43.82 -25.13
C GLY A 147 2.41 -43.69 -24.02
N GLY A 148 2.69 -42.93 -22.98
CA GLY A 148 1.75 -42.74 -21.87
C GLY A 148 2.33 -41.81 -20.82
N ALA A 149 1.59 -40.75 -20.50
CA ALA A 149 1.93 -39.80 -19.46
C ALA A 149 2.05 -40.53 -18.10
N VAL A 150 3.28 -40.71 -17.61
CA VAL A 150 3.55 -41.15 -16.24
C VAL A 150 4.28 -40.02 -15.52
N ALA A 151 3.46 -39.11 -14.97
CA ALA A 151 3.71 -38.21 -13.84
C ALA A 151 3.04 -36.84 -14.06
N SER A 152 1.71 -36.78 -13.91
CA SER A 152 1.06 -35.53 -13.52
C SER A 152 0.91 -35.53 -12.00
N LEU A 153 1.61 -34.62 -11.34
CA LEU A 153 1.41 -34.32 -9.92
C LEU A 153 0.01 -33.71 -9.78
N LYS A 154 -0.92 -34.52 -9.29
CA LYS A 154 -2.28 -34.08 -8.94
C LYS A 154 -2.17 -33.11 -7.76
N ALA A 155 -2.37 -31.81 -8.03
CA ALA A 155 -2.53 -30.81 -6.99
C ALA A 155 -3.80 -31.13 -6.19
N GLN A 156 -3.65 -31.53 -4.92
CA GLN A 156 -4.76 -31.60 -3.97
C GLN A 156 -5.21 -30.18 -3.64
N ARG A 157 -6.50 -29.92 -3.86
CA ARG A 157 -7.24 -28.81 -3.29
C ARG A 157 -8.46 -29.38 -2.59
#